data_AF-A0A3D4HG71-F1
#
_entry.id   AF-A0A3D4HG71-F1
#
_cell.length_a   1.000
_cell.length_b   1.000
_cell.length_c   1.000
_cell.angle_alpha   90.00
_cell.angle_beta   90.00
_cell.angle_gamma   90.00
#
_symmetry.space_group_name_H-M   'P 1'
#
loop_
_entity.id
_entity.type
_entity.pdbx_description
1 polymer ?
#
loop_
_entity_poly.entity_id
_entity_poly.type
_entity_poly.pdbx_seq_one_letter_code
_entity_poly.pdbx_strand_id
1 'polypeptide(L)' 'RIGEYKQGKDPKTDEALSKIDNINKFLRQGLDESAPYEETIQQLMKVVR' A
#
# COMPACT_ATOMS: atom_id res chain seq x y z
N ARG A 1 9.45 16.42 7.09
CA ARG A 1 10.73 15.78 6.67
C ARG A 1 10.86 16.06 5.18
N ILE A 2 11.71 17.03 4.87
CA ILE A 2 11.71 17.80 3.62
C ILE A 2 12.83 17.24 2.75
N GLY A 3 12.49 16.69 1.58
CA GLY A 3 13.40 16.64 0.41
C GLY A 3 14.55 15.63 0.37
N GLU A 4 14.63 14.64 1.27
CA GLU A 4 15.75 13.67 1.24
C GLU A 4 15.61 12.57 0.17
N TYR A 5 14.41 12.35 -0.35
CA TYR A 5 14.16 11.34 -1.37
C TYR A 5 14.48 11.85 -2.78
N LYS A 6 15.31 11.10 -3.49
CA LYS A 6 15.51 11.20 -4.94
C LYS A 6 15.25 9.83 -5.56
N GLN A 7 14.31 9.78 -6.50
CA GLN A 7 13.96 8.57 -7.23
C GLN A 7 15.19 7.95 -7.90
N GLY A 8 15.37 6.64 -7.73
CA GLY A 8 16.46 5.87 -8.35
C GLY A 8 17.77 5.83 -7.55
N LYS A 9 17.85 6.48 -6.39
CA LYS A 9 19.04 6.43 -5.51
C LYS A 9 19.00 5.27 -4.52
N ASP A 10 17.80 4.86 -4.11
CA ASP A 10 17.59 3.75 -3.18
C ASP A 10 16.38 2.91 -3.64
N PRO A 11 16.64 1.74 -4.26
CA PRO A 11 15.60 0.85 -4.74
C PRO A 11 14.58 0.43 -3.66
N LYS A 12 14.98 0.34 -2.39
CA LYS A 12 14.07 -0.02 -1.30
C LYS A 12 13.10 1.10 -0.98
N THR A 13 13.60 2.34 -0.97
CA THR A 13 12.77 3.52 -0.77
C THR A 13 11.86 3.76 -1.98
N ASP A 14 12.36 3.54 -3.20
CA ASP A 14 11.57 3.60 -4.43
C ASP A 14 10.42 2.57 -4.42
N GLU A 15 10.70 1.32 -4.01
CA GLU A 15 9.70 0.27 -3.87
C GLU A 15 8.69 0.59 -2.77
N ALA A 16 9.14 1.09 -1.61
CA ALA A 16 8.25 1.49 -0.54
C ALA A 16 7.29 2.61 -0.99
N LEU A 17 7.80 3.60 -1.72
CA LEU A 17 7.01 4.71 -2.23
C LEU A 17 6.05 4.29 -3.35
N SER A 18 6.39 3.29 -4.16
CA SER A 18 5.45 2.77 -5.17
C SER A 18 4.31 1.95 -4.55
N LYS A 19 4.53 1.34 -3.38
CA LYS A 19 3.54 0.48 -2.70
C LYS A 19 2.70 1.20 -1.65
N ILE A 20 3.19 2.30 -1.08
CA ILE A 20 2.57 2.93 0.10
C ILE A 20 1.12 3.39 -0.14
N ASP A 21 0.80 3.87 -1.34
CA ASP A 21 -0.57 4.31 -1.66
C ASP A 21 -1.54 3.12 -1.72
N ASN A 22 -1.13 2.00 -2.31
CA ASN A 22 -1.95 0.79 -2.38
C ASN A 22 -2.14 0.15 -1.00
N ILE A 23 -1.08 0.14 -0.18
CA ILE A 23 -1.15 -0.32 1.21
C ILE A 23 -2.13 0.55 2.01
N ASN A 24 -2.01 1.88 1.92
CA ASN A 24 -2.91 2.80 2.61
C ASN A 24 -4.37 2.63 2.16
N LYS A 25 -4.59 2.38 0.87
CA LYS A 25 -5.93 2.12 0.34
C LYS A 25 -6.54 0.84 0.89
N PHE A 26 -5.74 -0.22 1.03
CA PHE A 26 -6.20 -1.50 1.60
C PHE A 26 -6.47 -1.42 3.10
N LEU A 27 -5.65 -0.68 3.84
CA LEU A 27 -5.77 -0.56 5.31
C LEU A 27 -6.87 0.40 5.77
N ARG A 28 -7.37 1.29 4.89
CA ARG A 28 -8.43 2.24 5.20
C ARG A 28 -9.77 1.68 4.76
N GLN A 29 -10.73 1.69 5.68
CA GLN A 29 -12.07 1.16 5.47
C GLN A 29 -13.10 2.12 6.05
N GLY A 30 -14.23 2.28 5.36
CA GLY A 30 -15.37 3.05 5.88
C GLY A 30 -16.02 2.38 7.09
N LEU A 31 -16.72 3.14 7.92
CA LEU A 31 -17.39 2.60 9.11
C LEU A 31 -18.49 1.59 8.77
N ASP A 32 -19.14 1.77 7.62
CA ASP A 32 -20.22 0.92 7.14
C ASP A 32 -19.77 -0.06 6.03
N GLU A 33 -18.47 -0.11 5.75
CA GLU A 33 -17.91 -0.99 4.73
C GLU A 33 -17.71 -2.39 5.31
N SER A 34 -18.12 -3.43 4.59
CA SER A 34 -17.85 -4.82 4.95
C SER A 34 -16.63 -5.33 4.20
N ALA A 35 -15.80 -6.12 4.88
CA ALA A 35 -14.62 -6.75 4.30
C ALA A 35 -14.74 -8.27 4.47
N PRO A 36 -15.45 -8.97 3.57
CA PRO A 36 -15.56 -10.43 3.61
C PRO A 36 -14.17 -11.07 3.58
N TYR A 37 -14.01 -12.18 4.30
CA TYR A 37 -12.70 -12.81 4.48
C TYR A 37 -12.02 -13.15 3.15
N GLU A 38 -12.73 -13.83 2.24
CA GLU A 38 -12.17 -14.25 0.95
C GLU A 38 -11.75 -13.05 0.09
N GLU A 39 -12.60 -12.01 0.03
CA GLU A 39 -12.30 -10.78 -0.70
C GLU A 39 -11.10 -10.05 -0.11
N THR A 40 -11.00 -9.99 1.22
CA THR A 40 -9.88 -9.37 1.94
C THR A 40 -8.56 -10.04 1.62
N ILE A 41 -8.54 -11.39 1.58
CA ILE A 41 -7.34 -12.15 1.19
C ILE A 41 -6.96 -11.85 -0.26
N GLN A 42 -7.92 -11.78 -1.18
CA GLN A 42 -7.64 -11.43 -2.58
C GLN A 42 -7.09 -10.01 -2.72
N GLN A 43 -7.59 -9.05 -1.95
CA GLN A 43 -7.10 -7.68 -1.95
C GLN A 43 -5.69 -7.59 -1.35
N LEU A 44 -5.41 -8.29 -0.25
CA LEU A 44 -4.07 -8.36 0.35
C LEU A 44 -3.04 -8.89 -0.65
N MET A 45 -3.36 -9.98 -1.35
CA MET A 45 -2.46 -10.58 -2.33
C MET A 45 -2.14 -9.64 -3.51
N LYS A 46 -3.04 -8.70 -3.84
CA LYS A 46 -2.81 -7.68 -4.88
C LYS A 46 -1.91 -6.54 -4.40
N VAL A 47 -1.86 -6.27 -3.10
CA VAL A 47 -1.02 -5.21 -2.51
C VAL A 47 0.41 -5.67 -2.29
N VAL A 48 0.60 -6.96 -1.99
CA VAL A 48 1.93 -7.54 -1.69
C VAL A 48 2.73 -7.87 -2.96
N ARG A 49 2.05 -8.19 -4.07
CA ARG A 49 2.67 -8.45 -5.38
C ARG A 49 3.21 -7.16 -5.99
#